data_AF-A0A8X6S2R9-F1
#
_entry.id   AF-A0A8X6S2R9-F1
#
_cell.length_a   1.000
_cell.length_b   1.000
_cell.length_c   1.000
_cell.angle_alpha   90.00
_cell.angle_beta   90.00
_cell.angle_gamma   90.00
#
_symmetry.space_group_name_H-M   'P 1'
#
loop_
_entity.id
_entity.type
_entity.pdbx_description
1 polymer ?
#
loop_
_entity_poly.entity_id
_entity_poly.type
_entity_poly.pdbx_seq_one_letter_code
_entity_poly.pdbx_strand_id
1 'polypeptide(L)'
;MCAPTFDDFDNKDKIIRRIKDAPLSRNTMKDRILKLAKNVTDQQKSDINSAPFISLCLDERIDITKSAHLAVFARYCVGNIIKEELIAIYTSLLTTTKGTDIYLYGNAQEKRNEEKVIDDFISIMNSLIKEFSARFSHFKELSETFKFIMYPDGISFDKLNLSQFDWLEIEELEMQLIDFQSSSIWIQKFIETRKKLELIEAERLTSNISKNTSN
;
A
#
# COMPACT_ATOMS: atom_id res chain seq x y z
N MET A 1 15.61 -31.59 34.52
CA MET A 1 14.86 -30.46 35.12
C MET A 1 15.31 -30.33 36.56
N CYS A 2 16.08 -29.30 36.90
CA CYS A 2 16.35 -28.95 38.29
C CYS A 2 15.68 -27.60 38.55
N ALA A 3 14.57 -27.61 39.27
CA ALA A 3 14.13 -26.40 39.95
C ALA A 3 14.98 -26.28 41.23
N PRO A 4 15.58 -25.13 41.54
CA PRO A 4 16.16 -24.92 42.86
C PRO A 4 15.00 -24.84 43.86
N THR A 5 14.80 -25.88 44.66
CA THR A 5 13.78 -25.93 45.69
C THR A 5 14.24 -25.06 46.86
N PHE A 6 13.61 -23.90 47.06
CA PHE A 6 13.89 -23.01 48.19
C PHE A 6 13.18 -23.44 49.48
N ASP A 7 12.61 -24.65 49.52
CA ASP A 7 11.77 -25.11 50.62
C ASP A 7 12.56 -25.37 51.91
N ASP A 8 13.86 -25.59 51.81
CA ASP A 8 14.74 -25.79 52.97
C ASP A 8 15.16 -24.48 53.68
N PHE A 9 14.68 -23.31 53.21
CA PHE A 9 15.03 -22.01 53.78
C PHE A 9 13.87 -21.38 54.56
N ASP A 10 14.10 -21.08 55.83
CA ASP A 10 13.13 -20.38 56.71
C ASP A 10 12.71 -19.00 56.18
N ASN A 11 13.56 -18.37 55.36
CA ASN A 11 13.33 -17.04 54.76
C ASN A 11 12.86 -17.08 53.30
N LYS A 12 12.33 -18.22 52.82
CA LYS A 12 11.99 -18.42 51.40
C LYS A 12 11.10 -17.34 50.79
N ASP A 13 10.06 -16.90 51.50
CA ASP A 13 9.14 -15.87 50.99
C ASP A 13 9.84 -14.52 50.79
N LYS A 14 10.80 -14.20 51.67
CA LYS A 14 11.61 -12.98 51.58
C LYS A 14 12.61 -13.03 50.43
N ILE A 15 13.19 -14.21 50.17
CA ILE A 15 14.11 -14.46 49.04
C ILE A 15 13.35 -14.38 47.71
N ILE A 16 12.20 -15.07 47.61
CA ILE A 16 11.36 -15.06 46.41
C ILE A 16 10.87 -13.65 46.09
N ARG A 17 10.43 -12.87 47.10
CA ARG A 17 10.06 -11.46 46.90
C ARG A 17 11.23 -10.65 46.36
N ARG A 18 12.42 -10.74 46.95
CA ARG A 18 13.59 -9.98 46.46
C ARG A 18 14.04 -10.36 45.06
N ILE A 19 13.87 -11.61 44.63
CA ILE A 19 14.16 -12.04 43.25
C ILE A 19 13.11 -11.48 42.29
N LYS A 20 11.81 -11.45 42.68
CA LYS A 20 10.74 -10.86 41.87
C LYS A 20 10.87 -9.34 41.75
N ASP A 21 11.29 -8.69 42.83
CA ASP A 21 11.48 -7.23 42.91
C ASP A 21 12.84 -6.79 42.35
N ALA A 22 13.73 -7.74 42.00
CA ALA A 22 15.02 -7.43 41.43
C ALA A 22 14.84 -6.76 40.06
N PRO A 23 15.38 -5.54 39.86
CA PRO A 23 15.27 -4.86 38.58
C PRO A 23 16.01 -5.66 37.52
N LEU A 24 15.32 -5.93 36.40
CA LEU A 24 15.93 -6.60 35.27
C LEU A 24 16.97 -5.68 34.62
N SER A 25 18.07 -6.28 34.17
CA SER A 25 19.09 -5.53 33.44
C SER A 25 18.52 -4.98 32.13
N ARG A 26 19.11 -3.89 31.62
CA ARG A 26 18.78 -3.33 30.30
C ARG A 26 18.89 -4.38 29.19
N ASN A 27 19.86 -5.28 29.28
CA ASN A 27 20.06 -6.36 28.29
C ASN A 27 18.93 -7.38 28.35
N THR A 28 18.54 -7.81 29.55
CA THR A 28 17.43 -8.75 29.73
C THR A 28 16.10 -8.17 29.24
N MET A 29 15.85 -6.87 29.49
CA MET A 29 14.66 -6.21 28.96
C MET A 29 14.72 -6.09 27.43
N LYS A 30 15.87 -5.71 26.87
CA LYS A 30 16.09 -5.66 25.41
C LYS A 30 15.82 -7.02 24.76
N ASP A 31 16.40 -8.10 25.28
CA ASP A 31 16.24 -9.44 24.72
C ASP A 31 14.78 -9.91 24.76
N ARG A 32 14.06 -9.58 25.85
CA ARG A 32 12.62 -9.86 25.95
C ARG A 32 11.81 -9.06 24.93
N ILE A 33 12.10 -7.77 24.76
CA ILE A 33 11.43 -6.91 23.77
C ILE A 33 11.69 -7.45 22.36
N LEU A 34 12.91 -7.80 22.02
CA LEU A 34 13.26 -8.36 20.71
C LEU A 34 12.56 -9.69 20.44
N LYS A 35 12.47 -10.57 21.45
CA LYS A 35 11.75 -11.84 21.33
C LYS A 35 10.25 -11.65 21.11
N LEU A 36 9.64 -10.70 21.81
CA LEU A 36 8.24 -10.35 21.62
C LEU A 36 7.99 -9.71 20.25
N ALA A 37 8.84 -8.77 19.84
CA ALA A 37 8.78 -8.13 18.53
C ALA A 37 8.86 -9.17 17.42
N LYS A 38 9.82 -10.10 17.50
CA LYS A 38 9.94 -11.20 16.54
C LYS A 38 8.69 -12.06 16.48
N ASN A 39 8.14 -12.46 17.63
CA ASN A 39 6.93 -13.27 17.67
C ASN A 39 5.74 -12.56 17.01
N VAL A 40 5.57 -11.27 17.30
CA VAL A 40 4.54 -10.43 16.64
C VAL A 40 4.79 -10.40 15.14
N THR A 41 6.00 -10.09 14.68
CA THR A 41 6.34 -10.06 13.25
C THR A 41 6.10 -11.39 12.55
N ASP A 42 6.46 -12.51 13.18
CA ASP A 42 6.25 -13.85 12.62
C ASP A 42 4.74 -14.15 12.45
N GLN A 43 3.91 -13.75 13.42
CA GLN A 43 2.45 -13.89 13.34
C GLN A 43 1.86 -13.00 12.25
N GLN A 44 2.28 -11.73 12.18
CA GLN A 44 1.82 -10.79 11.15
C GLN A 44 2.13 -11.31 9.74
N LYS A 45 3.35 -11.82 9.53
CA LYS A 45 3.75 -12.44 8.25
C LYS A 45 2.88 -13.64 7.91
N SER A 46 2.66 -14.55 8.87
CA SER A 46 1.81 -15.72 8.66
C SER A 46 0.38 -15.32 8.28
N ASP A 47 -0.19 -14.35 8.99
CA ASP A 47 -1.56 -13.91 8.77
C ASP A 47 -1.71 -13.21 7.42
N ILE A 48 -0.79 -12.29 7.08
CA ILE A 48 -0.76 -11.58 5.79
C ILE A 48 -0.63 -12.57 4.62
N ASN A 49 0.28 -13.54 4.72
CA ASN A 49 0.51 -14.53 3.67
C ASN A 49 -0.69 -15.47 3.48
N SER A 50 -1.53 -15.64 4.51
CA SER A 50 -2.75 -16.44 4.45
C SER A 50 -3.99 -15.65 4.01
N ALA A 51 -3.90 -14.32 3.97
CA ALA A 51 -5.04 -13.45 3.70
C ALA A 51 -5.41 -13.48 2.20
N PRO A 52 -6.71 -13.65 1.84
CA PRO A 52 -7.14 -13.65 0.45
C PRO A 52 -7.10 -12.25 -0.19
N PHE A 53 -7.18 -11.21 0.64
CA PHE A 53 -7.18 -9.82 0.20
C PHE A 53 -6.41 -8.95 1.18
N ILE A 54 -5.60 -8.04 0.64
CA ILE A 54 -4.80 -7.09 1.39
C ILE A 54 -4.83 -5.71 0.72
N SER A 55 -4.81 -4.68 1.55
CA SER A 55 -4.64 -3.27 1.18
C SER A 55 -3.45 -2.72 1.93
N LEU A 56 -2.62 -1.91 1.27
CA LEU A 56 -1.51 -1.21 1.89
C LEU A 56 -1.78 0.30 1.91
N CYS A 57 -1.42 0.94 3.02
CA CYS A 57 -1.40 2.39 3.17
C CYS A 57 0.03 2.83 3.47
N LEU A 58 0.52 3.81 2.70
CA LEU A 58 1.83 4.41 2.85
C LEU A 58 1.63 5.84 3.39
N ASP A 59 2.03 6.10 4.63
CA ASP A 59 2.00 7.43 5.25
C ASP A 59 3.42 8.00 5.32
N GLU A 60 3.67 9.06 4.57
CA GLU A 60 4.95 9.78 4.59
C GLU A 60 4.85 11.01 5.48
N ARG A 61 5.71 11.10 6.50
CA ARG A 61 5.81 12.27 7.39
C ARG A 61 7.21 12.86 7.34
N ILE A 62 7.28 14.17 7.21
CA ILE A 62 8.53 14.92 7.29
C ILE A 62 8.70 15.37 8.74
N ASP A 63 9.79 14.95 9.38
CA ASP A 63 10.12 15.42 10.71
C ASP A 63 10.69 16.85 10.70
N ILE A 64 10.78 17.46 11.88
CA ILE A 64 11.33 18.82 12.06
C ILE A 64 12.80 18.95 11.62
N THR A 65 13.51 17.83 11.44
CA THR A 65 14.90 17.76 10.96
C THR A 65 15.00 17.61 9.43
N LYS A 66 13.86 17.68 8.71
CA LYS A 66 13.71 17.43 7.27
C LYS A 66 14.00 15.97 6.87
N SER A 67 13.94 15.05 7.81
CA SER A 67 14.01 13.62 7.54
C SER A 67 12.59 13.12 7.25
N ALA A 68 12.39 12.56 6.06
CA ALA A 68 11.14 11.90 5.74
C ALA A 68 11.13 10.47 6.30
N HIS A 69 10.04 10.15 7.00
CA HIS A 69 9.72 8.85 7.57
C HIS A 69 8.54 8.26 6.83
N LEU A 70 8.70 7.06 6.28
CA LEU A 70 7.62 6.35 5.60
C LEU A 70 7.11 5.23 6.50
N ALA A 71 5.85 5.32 6.92
CA ALA A 71 5.15 4.28 7.66
C ALA A 71 4.28 3.46 6.69
N VAL A 72 4.37 2.14 6.78
CA VAL A 72 3.62 1.20 5.95
C VAL A 72 2.63 0.45 6.82
N PHE A 73 1.34 0.66 6.57
CA PHE A 73 0.25 -0.07 7.21
C PHE A 73 -0.33 -1.09 6.25
N ALA A 74 -0.62 -2.29 6.75
CA ALA A 74 -1.37 -3.30 6.01
C ALA A 74 -2.73 -3.50 6.64
N ARG A 75 -3.76 -3.55 5.79
CA ARG A 75 -5.13 -3.90 6.14
C ARG A 75 -5.52 -5.18 5.41
N TYR A 76 -5.81 -6.24 6.14
CA TYR A 76 -5.98 -7.58 5.59
C TYR A 76 -7.01 -8.41 6.37
N CYS A 77 -7.56 -9.44 5.74
CA CYS A 77 -8.59 -10.31 6.34
C CYS A 77 -7.98 -11.60 6.91
N VAL A 78 -8.30 -11.91 8.17
CA VAL A 78 -8.01 -13.19 8.81
C VAL A 78 -9.34 -13.83 9.20
N GLY A 79 -9.80 -14.78 8.38
CA GLY A 79 -11.18 -15.30 8.49
C GLY A 79 -12.19 -14.17 8.26
N ASN A 80 -13.03 -13.89 9.26
CA ASN A 80 -14.05 -12.82 9.22
C ASN A 80 -13.59 -11.52 9.90
N ILE A 81 -12.34 -11.43 10.34
CA ILE A 81 -11.80 -10.27 11.06
C ILE A 81 -10.89 -9.48 10.13
N ILE A 82 -11.13 -8.18 10.03
CA ILE A 82 -10.23 -7.25 9.33
C ILE A 82 -9.21 -6.74 10.36
N LYS A 83 -7.93 -6.93 10.07
CA LYS A 83 -6.82 -6.37 10.83
C LYS A 83 -6.24 -5.18 10.09
N GLU A 84 -5.78 -4.17 10.82
CA GLU A 84 -5.02 -3.03 10.31
C GLU A 84 -3.81 -2.84 11.22
N GLU A 85 -2.61 -3.01 10.67
CA GLU A 85 -1.38 -3.07 11.46
C GLU A 85 -0.21 -2.39 10.74
N LEU A 86 0.67 -1.77 11.53
CA LEU A 86 1.93 -1.21 11.04
C LEU A 86 2.92 -2.34 10.77
N ILE A 87 3.46 -2.39 9.55
CA ILE A 87 4.37 -3.45 9.09
C ILE A 87 5.81 -2.97 9.01
N ALA A 88 6.04 -1.72 8.62
CA ALA A 88 7.37 -1.15 8.51
C ALA A 88 7.39 0.36 8.76
N ILE A 89 8.50 0.84 9.31
CA ILE A 89 8.86 2.26 9.31
C ILE A 89 10.23 2.36 8.64
N TYR A 90 10.32 3.15 7.59
CA TYR A 90 11.58 3.46 6.93
C TYR A 90 12.06 4.84 7.37
N THR A 91 13.25 4.86 7.97
CA THR A 91 13.88 6.10 8.45
C THR A 91 14.92 6.58 7.45
N SER A 92 14.74 7.82 6.95
CA SER A 92 15.60 8.52 5.99
C SER A 92 15.36 8.19 4.51
N LEU A 93 14.29 8.71 3.90
CA LEU A 93 14.35 8.99 2.47
C LEU A 93 15.38 10.11 2.25
N LEU A 94 16.48 9.80 1.56
CA LEU A 94 17.52 10.78 1.24
C LEU A 94 16.91 11.88 0.36
N THR A 95 16.74 13.04 0.98
CA THR A 95 16.61 14.39 0.39
C THR A 95 15.44 14.68 -0.56
N THR A 96 14.65 13.70 -1.03
CA THR A 96 13.47 13.97 -1.87
C THR A 96 12.35 12.93 -1.71
N THR A 97 11.10 13.36 -1.90
CA THR A 97 9.84 12.61 -1.64
C THR A 97 9.19 12.08 -2.93
N LYS A 98 9.97 11.93 -4.00
CA LYS A 98 9.45 11.47 -5.29
C LYS A 98 9.22 9.95 -5.25
N GLY A 99 8.21 9.47 -5.98
CA GLY A 99 7.91 8.03 -6.05
C GLY A 99 9.09 7.16 -6.52
N THR A 100 10.04 7.73 -7.27
CA THR A 100 11.30 7.07 -7.65
C THR A 100 12.23 6.80 -6.48
N ASP A 101 12.24 7.69 -5.47
CA ASP A 101 13.15 7.59 -4.34
C ASP A 101 12.65 6.56 -3.33
N ILE A 102 11.33 6.43 -3.17
CA ILE A 102 10.68 5.34 -2.42
C ILE A 102 11.03 3.98 -3.06
N TYR A 103 11.00 3.89 -4.39
CA TYR A 103 11.37 2.68 -5.13
C TYR A 103 12.87 2.33 -5.02
N LEU A 104 13.75 3.33 -5.08
CA LEU A 104 15.20 3.14 -4.98
C LEU A 104 15.66 2.84 -3.54
N TYR A 105 15.02 3.44 -2.53
CA TYR A 105 15.36 3.21 -1.13
C TYR A 105 15.12 1.75 -0.70
N GLY A 106 14.05 1.13 -1.19
CA GLY A 106 13.80 -0.32 -0.99
C GLY A 106 14.93 -1.22 -1.53
N ASN A 107 15.72 -0.74 -2.49
CA ASN A 107 16.82 -1.47 -3.12
C ASN A 107 18.21 -1.11 -2.56
N ALA A 108 18.36 -0.06 -1.74
CA ALA A 108 19.67 0.52 -1.40
C ALA A 108 20.20 0.24 0.03
N GLN A 109 19.44 -0.40 0.92
CA GLN A 109 19.87 -0.71 2.30
C GLN A 109 20.63 -2.05 2.43
N GLU A 110 21.68 -2.23 1.63
CA GLU A 110 22.48 -3.48 1.56
C GLU A 110 23.52 -3.63 2.70
N LYS A 111 23.56 -2.76 3.73
CA LYS A 111 24.63 -2.83 4.75
C LYS A 111 24.19 -2.54 6.18
N ARG A 112 23.57 -3.54 6.83
CA ARG A 112 23.76 -3.93 8.25
C ARG A 112 22.74 -5.01 8.65
N ASN A 113 23.08 -6.30 8.57
CA ASN A 113 22.42 -7.45 9.24
C ASN A 113 20.87 -7.52 9.26
N GLU A 114 20.18 -6.84 8.33
CA GLU A 114 18.73 -6.80 8.11
C GLU A 114 18.32 -7.48 6.79
N GLU A 115 19.23 -8.27 6.21
CA GLU A 115 19.14 -8.91 4.88
C GLU A 115 17.84 -9.70 4.71
N LYS A 116 17.44 -10.47 5.74
CA LYS A 116 16.23 -11.30 5.69
C LYS A 116 14.91 -10.52 5.72
N VAL A 117 14.89 -9.37 6.39
CA VAL A 117 13.65 -8.57 6.55
C VAL A 117 13.38 -7.76 5.29
N ILE A 118 14.43 -7.27 4.64
CA ILE A 118 14.36 -6.53 3.38
C ILE A 118 14.00 -7.49 2.25
N ASP A 119 14.60 -8.68 2.19
CA ASP A 119 14.23 -9.71 1.21
C ASP A 119 12.76 -10.13 1.36
N ASP A 120 12.27 -10.27 2.59
CA ASP A 120 10.87 -10.56 2.86
C ASP A 120 9.96 -9.42 2.39
N PHE A 121 10.36 -8.15 2.59
CA PHE A 121 9.60 -7.00 2.10
C PHE A 121 9.60 -6.91 0.57
N ILE A 122 10.76 -7.07 -0.08
CA ILE A 122 10.87 -7.10 -1.54
C ILE A 122 10.04 -8.24 -2.11
N SER A 123 10.05 -9.41 -1.46
CA SER A 123 9.22 -10.56 -1.83
C SER A 123 7.73 -10.25 -1.72
N ILE A 124 7.28 -9.64 -0.61
CA ILE A 124 5.89 -9.20 -0.43
C ILE A 124 5.51 -8.16 -1.49
N MET A 125 6.34 -7.15 -1.73
CA MET A 125 6.09 -6.12 -2.73
C MET A 125 6.00 -6.71 -4.14
N ASN A 126 6.90 -7.62 -4.50
CA ASN A 126 6.85 -8.31 -5.78
C ASN A 126 5.61 -9.21 -5.91
N SER A 127 5.21 -9.90 -4.83
CA SER A 127 3.98 -10.70 -4.80
C SER A 127 2.74 -9.82 -4.99
N LEU A 128 2.67 -8.70 -4.27
CA LEU A 128 1.58 -7.73 -4.39
C LEU A 128 1.49 -7.12 -5.78
N ILE A 129 2.63 -6.69 -6.36
CA ILE A 129 2.68 -6.17 -7.73
C ILE A 129 2.21 -7.25 -8.71
N LYS A 130 2.63 -8.50 -8.52
CA LYS A 130 2.24 -9.62 -9.38
C LYS A 130 0.74 -9.92 -9.27
N GLU A 131 0.20 -10.02 -8.06
CA GLU A 131 -1.23 -10.27 -7.82
C GLU A 131 -2.10 -9.11 -8.28
N PHE A 132 -1.69 -7.87 -8.02
CA PHE A 132 -2.37 -6.68 -8.54
C PHE A 132 -2.34 -6.69 -10.06
N SER A 133 -1.17 -6.89 -10.68
CA SER A 133 -1.06 -6.96 -12.14
C SER A 133 -1.90 -8.10 -12.74
N ALA A 134 -2.02 -9.24 -12.04
CA ALA A 134 -2.86 -10.36 -12.48
C ALA A 134 -4.35 -10.08 -12.32
N ARG A 135 -4.79 -9.43 -11.22
CA ARG A 135 -6.20 -9.02 -11.04
C ARG A 135 -6.61 -7.96 -12.04
N PHE A 136 -5.71 -7.02 -12.33
CA PHE A 136 -5.96 -5.89 -13.22
C PHE A 136 -5.50 -6.14 -14.67
N SER A 137 -5.05 -7.35 -15.01
CA SER A 137 -4.65 -7.70 -16.38
C SER A 137 -5.81 -7.54 -17.36
N HIS A 138 -7.03 -7.92 -16.95
CA HIS A 138 -8.24 -7.76 -17.75
C HIS A 138 -8.57 -6.29 -18.06
N PHE A 139 -8.20 -5.34 -17.19
CA PHE A 139 -8.36 -3.91 -17.49
C PHE A 139 -7.47 -3.45 -18.64
N LYS A 140 -6.33 -4.13 -18.87
CA LYS A 140 -5.46 -3.86 -20.02
C LYS A 140 -6.17 -4.22 -21.34
N GLU A 141 -6.94 -5.31 -21.34
CA GLU A 141 -7.75 -5.73 -22.49
C GLU A 141 -8.91 -4.78 -22.76
N LEU A 142 -9.42 -4.10 -21.73
CA LEU A 142 -10.48 -3.09 -21.82
C LEU A 142 -9.93 -1.66 -22.01
N SER A 143 -8.62 -1.47 -22.17
CA SER A 143 -8.00 -0.15 -22.19
C SER A 143 -8.55 0.77 -23.29
N GLU A 144 -8.75 0.25 -24.50
CA GLU A 144 -9.39 0.99 -25.59
C GLU A 144 -10.89 1.23 -25.29
N THR A 145 -11.58 0.25 -24.71
CA THR A 145 -12.98 0.40 -24.28
C THR A 145 -13.17 1.50 -23.23
N PHE A 146 -12.24 1.68 -22.30
CA PHE A 146 -12.31 2.77 -21.33
C PHE A 146 -11.97 4.12 -21.94
N LYS A 147 -11.05 4.16 -22.91
CA LYS A 147 -10.77 5.39 -23.65
C LYS A 147 -12.00 5.88 -24.40
N PHE A 148 -12.88 4.98 -24.87
CA PHE A 148 -14.12 5.37 -25.53
C PHE A 148 -15.02 6.25 -24.65
N ILE A 149 -15.09 5.99 -23.34
CA ILE A 149 -15.87 6.82 -22.39
C ILE A 149 -15.38 8.27 -22.40
N MET A 150 -14.07 8.46 -22.54
CA MET A 150 -13.43 9.78 -22.49
C MET A 150 -13.33 10.44 -23.88
N TYR A 151 -13.13 9.62 -24.92
CA TYR A 151 -12.83 10.00 -26.29
C TYR A 151 -13.70 9.24 -27.30
N PRO A 152 -15.04 9.38 -27.24
CA PRO A 152 -15.93 8.67 -28.17
C PRO A 152 -15.74 9.12 -29.62
N ASP A 153 -15.19 10.32 -29.84
CA ASP A 153 -14.84 10.91 -31.14
C ASP A 153 -13.57 10.33 -31.77
N GLY A 154 -12.69 9.69 -30.99
CA GLY A 154 -11.35 9.28 -31.42
C GLY A 154 -11.14 7.78 -31.60
N ILE A 155 -12.16 6.96 -31.35
CA ILE A 155 -12.05 5.50 -31.28
C ILE A 155 -12.95 4.81 -32.31
N SER A 156 -12.39 3.82 -33.03
CA SER A 156 -13.16 2.95 -33.91
C SER A 156 -13.88 1.88 -33.10
N PHE A 157 -15.09 1.52 -33.52
CA PHE A 157 -15.86 0.44 -32.89
C PHE A 157 -15.08 -0.89 -32.86
N ASP A 158 -14.31 -1.21 -33.91
CA ASP A 158 -13.51 -2.44 -34.02
C ASP A 158 -12.45 -2.60 -32.91
N LYS A 159 -12.10 -1.52 -32.21
CA LYS A 159 -11.12 -1.53 -31.12
C LYS A 159 -11.75 -1.77 -29.75
N LEU A 160 -13.08 -1.76 -29.66
CA LEU A 160 -13.80 -1.96 -28.42
C LEU A 160 -13.87 -3.45 -28.10
N ASN A 161 -13.46 -3.82 -26.89
CA ASN A 161 -13.71 -5.14 -26.35
C ASN A 161 -14.97 -5.06 -25.47
N LEU A 162 -16.08 -5.58 -26.00
CA LEU A 162 -17.39 -5.55 -25.36
C LEU A 162 -17.82 -6.88 -24.72
N SER A 163 -16.96 -7.90 -24.76
CA SER A 163 -17.25 -9.26 -24.24
C SER A 163 -17.61 -9.33 -22.74
N GLN A 164 -17.31 -8.27 -21.98
CA GLN A 164 -17.62 -8.17 -20.55
C GLN A 164 -18.91 -7.36 -20.29
N PHE A 165 -19.52 -6.83 -21.34
CA PHE A 165 -20.69 -5.96 -21.29
C PHE A 165 -21.91 -6.59 -21.97
N ASP A 166 -22.01 -7.93 -21.97
CA ASP A 166 -23.16 -8.67 -22.52
C ASP A 166 -24.50 -8.27 -21.86
N TRP A 167 -24.44 -7.71 -20.65
CA TRP A 167 -25.59 -7.17 -19.92
C TRP A 167 -26.06 -5.81 -20.44
N LEU A 168 -25.23 -5.12 -21.23
CA LEU A 168 -25.55 -3.87 -21.88
C LEU A 168 -26.09 -4.24 -23.27
N GLU A 169 -27.33 -3.87 -23.59
CA GLU A 169 -27.96 -4.14 -24.89
C GLU A 169 -27.27 -3.31 -26.01
N ILE A 170 -26.06 -3.73 -26.39
CA ILE A 170 -25.12 -3.03 -27.30
C ILE A 170 -25.39 -3.29 -28.78
N GLU A 171 -26.51 -3.92 -29.12
CA GLU A 171 -26.85 -4.34 -30.49
C GLU A 171 -26.84 -3.18 -31.49
N GLU A 172 -27.13 -1.96 -31.02
CA GLU A 172 -27.11 -0.74 -31.84
C GLU A 172 -25.88 0.15 -31.61
N LEU A 173 -24.97 -0.20 -30.69
CA LEU A 173 -23.89 0.68 -30.25
C LEU A 173 -22.97 1.09 -31.41
N GLU A 174 -22.73 0.19 -32.36
CA GLU A 174 -21.93 0.46 -33.55
C GLU A 174 -22.56 1.57 -34.41
N MET A 175 -23.86 1.46 -34.71
CA MET A 175 -24.58 2.47 -35.50
C MET A 175 -24.66 3.79 -34.75
N GLN A 176 -24.96 3.75 -33.44
CA GLN A 176 -25.02 4.93 -32.60
C GLN A 176 -23.67 5.67 -32.53
N LEU A 177 -22.56 4.92 -32.51
CA LEU A 177 -21.22 5.49 -32.52
C LEU A 177 -20.91 6.16 -33.86
N ILE A 178 -21.26 5.53 -34.98
CA ILE A 178 -21.09 6.11 -36.32
C ILE A 178 -21.91 7.40 -36.44
N ASP A 179 -23.17 7.38 -36.03
CA ASP A 179 -24.05 8.55 -36.05
C ASP A 179 -23.49 9.68 -35.20
N PHE A 180 -23.01 9.38 -33.99
CA PHE A 180 -22.34 10.35 -33.13
C PHE A 180 -21.09 10.95 -33.81
N GLN A 181 -20.23 10.12 -34.38
CA GLN A 181 -18.99 10.54 -35.03
C GLN A 181 -19.23 11.30 -36.35
N SER A 182 -20.41 11.14 -36.96
CA SER A 182 -20.81 11.96 -38.11
C SER A 182 -21.26 13.36 -37.71
N SER A 183 -21.64 13.57 -36.44
CA SER A 183 -22.18 14.84 -35.96
C SER A 183 -21.09 15.81 -35.52
N SER A 184 -20.81 16.80 -36.36
CA SER A 184 -19.86 17.88 -36.03
C SER A 184 -20.24 18.66 -34.78
N ILE A 185 -21.54 18.86 -34.52
CA ILE A 185 -22.05 19.58 -33.34
C ILE A 185 -21.74 18.80 -32.06
N TRP A 186 -22.05 17.50 -32.03
CA TRP A 186 -21.84 16.67 -30.85
C TRP A 186 -20.36 16.46 -30.56
N ILE A 187 -19.54 16.24 -31.60
CA ILE A 187 -18.08 16.16 -31.46
C ILE A 187 -17.52 17.44 -30.83
N GLN A 188 -17.88 18.62 -31.36
CA GLN A 188 -17.37 19.88 -30.82
C GLN A 188 -17.80 20.09 -29.36
N LYS A 189 -19.05 19.75 -29.03
CA LYS A 189 -19.55 19.85 -27.65
C LYS A 189 -18.78 18.94 -26.69
N PHE A 190 -18.44 17.72 -27.11
CA PHE A 190 -17.62 16.80 -26.32
C PHE A 190 -16.18 17.33 -26.14
N ILE A 191 -15.56 17.81 -27.21
CA ILE A 191 -14.21 18.40 -27.17
C ILE A 191 -14.16 19.60 -26.23
N GLU A 192 -15.12 20.53 -26.34
CA GLU A 192 -15.19 21.69 -25.46
C GLU A 192 -15.41 21.31 -24.00
N THR A 193 -16.27 20.33 -23.75
CA THR A 193 -16.55 19.84 -22.39
C THR A 193 -15.31 19.19 -21.79
N ARG A 194 -14.57 18.40 -22.58
CA ARG A 194 -13.31 17.79 -22.17
C ARG A 194 -12.26 18.84 -21.81
N LYS A 195 -12.10 19.88 -22.65
CA LYS A 195 -11.20 21.01 -22.36
C LYS A 195 -11.57 21.75 -21.08
N LYS A 196 -12.88 21.97 -20.85
CA LYS A 196 -13.35 22.59 -19.60
C LYS A 196 -13.03 21.73 -18.39
N LEU A 197 -13.23 20.41 -18.48
CA LEU A 197 -12.93 19.47 -17.41
C LEU A 197 -11.42 19.45 -17.08
N GLU A 198 -10.57 19.42 -18.11
CA GLU A 198 -9.11 19.49 -17.97
C GLU A 198 -8.67 20.81 -17.29
N LEU A 199 -9.29 21.94 -17.66
CA LEU A 199 -9.03 23.24 -17.04
C LEU A 199 -9.40 23.25 -15.56
N ILE A 200 -10.59 22.75 -15.21
CA ILE A 200 -11.04 22.66 -13.81
C ILE A 200 -10.07 21.82 -12.98
N GLU A 201 -9.60 20.70 -13.52
CA GLU A 201 -8.67 19.83 -12.79
C GLU A 201 -7.28 20.49 -12.65
N ALA A 202 -6.79 21.18 -13.67
CA ALA A 202 -5.55 21.94 -13.60
C ALA A 202 -5.62 23.08 -12.56
N GLU A 203 -6.74 23.81 -12.51
CA GLU A 203 -7.00 24.85 -11.51
C GLU A 203 -7.07 24.27 -10.09
N ARG A 204 -7.71 23.11 -9.90
CA ARG A 204 -7.76 22.39 -8.62
C ARG A 204 -6.36 22.03 -8.13
N LEU A 205 -5.53 21.47 -9.00
CA LEU A 205 -4.17 21.07 -8.68
C LEU A 205 -3.28 22.27 -8.33
N THR A 206 -3.36 23.35 -9.12
CA THR A 206 -2.58 24.58 -8.87
C THR A 206 -3.04 25.33 -7.62
N SER A 207 -4.34 25.34 -7.32
CA SER A 207 -4.89 25.92 -6.06
C SER A 207 -4.43 25.14 -4.82
N ASN A 208 -4.30 23.82 -4.91
CA ASN A 208 -3.79 23.02 -3.80
C ASN A 208 -2.29 23.25 -3.57
N ILE A 209 -1.52 23.49 -4.64
CA ILE A 209 -0.09 23.84 -4.54
C ILE A 209 0.08 25.21 -3.86
N SER A 210 -0.72 26.22 -4.21
CA SER A 210 -0.60 27.55 -3.60
C SER A 210 -0.99 27.58 -2.13
N LYS A 211 -1.94 26.75 -1.69
CA LYS A 211 -2.27 26.55 -0.27
C LYS A 211 -1.14 25.87 0.50
N ASN A 212 -0.42 24.95 -0.12
CA ASN A 212 0.68 24.23 0.50
C ASN A 212 1.99 25.05 0.57
N THR A 213 2.18 26.06 -0.28
CA THR A 213 3.32 26.99 -0.21
C THR A 213 3.09 28.21 0.68
N SER A 214 1.87 28.40 1.19
CA SER A 214 1.48 29.52 2.06
C SER A 214 1.45 29.15 3.56
N ASN A 215 1.87 27.94 3.93
CA ASN A 215 1.96 27.43 5.29
C ASN A 215 3.41 27.11 5.68
#